data_AF-A0A5D0CKU3-F1
#
_entry.id   AF-A0A5D0CKU3-F1
#
_cell.length_a   1.000
_cell.length_b   1.000
_cell.length_c   1.000
_cell.angle_alpha   90.00
_cell.angle_beta   90.00
_cell.angle_gamma   90.00
#
_symmetry.space_group_name_H-M   'P 1'
#
loop_
_entity.id
_entity.type
_entity.pdbx_description
1 polymer ?
#
loop_
_entity_poly.entity_id
_entity_poly.type
_entity_poly.pdbx_seq_one_letter_code
_entity_poly.pdbx_strand_id
1 'polypeptide(L)'
;MKSDRKKYMFLFAAVLLVILALMVIPTLKNSWQMRTLKSTDLTDLSIMNIRPGQTENSVDFSRFKPSPDFEDQTQHGIQYKYFEDFMVVFDSSGTIVKLQTLSDKGLRSFGDGTITDMAQVEKRWGTDFVVRSYNREQGLTARIYEDKQNRLKAEFVYPGNGELDGKLVFLILEKY
;
A
#
# COMPACT_ATOMS: atom_id res chain seq x y z
N MET A 1 -36.24 43.56 -1.34
CA MET A 1 -35.02 43.39 -0.53
C MET A 1 -34.99 42.16 0.40
N LYS A 2 -36.06 41.79 1.14
CA LYS A 2 -36.06 40.55 1.97
C LYS A 2 -36.21 39.24 1.18
N SER A 3 -36.85 39.27 0.00
CA SER A 3 -37.09 38.10 -0.85
C SER A 3 -35.79 37.58 -1.51
N ASP A 4 -34.94 38.50 -1.97
CA ASP A 4 -33.74 38.14 -2.73
C ASP A 4 -32.68 37.49 -1.85
N ARG A 5 -32.52 37.94 -0.59
CA ARG A 5 -31.61 37.30 0.38
C ARG A 5 -31.94 35.84 0.64
N LYS A 6 -33.22 35.46 0.69
CA LYS A 6 -33.63 34.05 0.87
C LYS A 6 -33.28 33.22 -0.36
N LYS A 7 -33.47 33.76 -1.57
CA LYS A 7 -33.07 33.08 -2.82
C LYS A 7 -31.56 32.86 -2.88
N TYR A 8 -30.75 33.87 -2.56
CA TYR A 8 -29.29 33.73 -2.52
C TYR A 8 -28.82 32.76 -1.43
N MET A 9 -29.49 32.73 -0.28
CA MET A 9 -29.18 31.77 0.79
C MET A 9 -29.49 30.32 0.38
N PHE A 10 -30.61 30.09 -0.30
CA PHE A 10 -30.93 28.78 -0.89
C PHE A 10 -29.95 28.38 -1.99
N LEU A 11 -29.59 29.31 -2.87
CA LEU A 11 -28.63 29.05 -3.94
C LEU A 11 -27.24 28.72 -3.38
N PHE A 12 -26.81 29.46 -2.35
CA PHE A 12 -25.55 29.21 -1.65
C PHE A 12 -25.55 27.85 -0.96
N ALA A 13 -26.62 27.48 -0.24
CA ALA A 13 -26.73 26.17 0.40
C ALA A 13 -26.73 25.02 -0.63
N ALA A 14 -27.39 25.20 -1.77
CA ALA A 14 -27.38 24.21 -2.86
C ALA A 14 -25.98 24.03 -3.47
N VAL A 15 -25.26 25.13 -3.72
CA VAL A 15 -23.86 25.08 -4.20
C VAL A 15 -22.95 24.41 -3.18
N LEU A 16 -23.11 24.72 -1.89
CA LEU A 16 -22.33 24.10 -0.81
C LEU A 16 -22.56 22.59 -0.76
N LEU A 17 -23.81 22.14 -0.90
CA LEU A 17 -24.17 20.72 -0.95
C LEU A 17 -23.56 20.02 -2.17
N VAL A 18 -23.55 20.66 -3.33
CA VAL A 18 -22.90 20.10 -4.54
C VAL A 18 -21.39 19.97 -4.32
N ILE A 19 -20.74 20.98 -3.75
CA ILE A 19 -19.30 20.93 -3.42
C ILE A 19 -19.03 19.78 -2.43
N LEU A 20 -19.84 19.66 -1.38
CA LEU A 20 -19.70 18.60 -0.38
C LEU A 20 -19.87 17.21 -1.02
N ALA A 21 -20.88 17.04 -1.88
CA ALA A 21 -21.11 15.80 -2.60
C ALA A 21 -19.92 15.44 -3.51
N LEU A 22 -19.37 16.41 -4.26
CA LEU A 22 -18.20 16.21 -5.11
C LEU A 22 -16.95 15.80 -4.32
N MET A 23 -16.80 16.25 -3.07
CA MET A 23 -15.69 15.84 -2.19
C MET A 23 -15.88 14.42 -1.62
N VAL A 24 -17.12 13.99 -1.36
CA VAL A 24 -17.42 12.71 -0.71
C VAL A 24 -17.55 11.54 -1.70
N ILE A 25 -18.03 11.78 -2.91
CA ILE A 25 -18.21 10.72 -3.93
C ILE A 25 -16.92 9.93 -4.24
N PRO A 26 -15.74 10.57 -4.43
CA PRO A 26 -14.50 9.85 -4.70
C PRO A 26 -14.07 8.93 -3.55
N THR A 27 -14.25 9.36 -2.30
CA THR A 27 -13.84 8.57 -1.11
C THR A 27 -14.77 7.37 -0.89
N LEU A 28 -16.07 7.54 -1.16
CA LEU A 28 -17.05 6.44 -1.15
C LEU A 28 -16.73 5.39 -2.22
N LYS A 29 -16.43 5.82 -3.45
CA LYS A 29 -16.06 4.91 -4.54
C LYS A 29 -14.83 4.07 -4.18
N ASN A 30 -13.79 4.72 -3.65
CA ASN A 30 -12.55 4.04 -3.24
C ASN A 30 -12.79 3.02 -2.14
N SER A 31 -13.61 3.38 -1.14
CA SER A 31 -13.93 2.48 -0.02
C SER A 31 -14.77 1.28 -0.48
N TRP A 32 -15.70 1.51 -1.42
CA TRP A 32 -16.54 0.46 -1.96
C TRP A 32 -15.74 -0.57 -2.76
N GLN A 33 -14.81 -0.11 -3.62
CA GLN A 33 -13.95 -1.01 -4.41
C GLN A 33 -13.14 -1.99 -3.54
N MET A 34 -12.59 -1.54 -2.40
CA MET A 34 -11.86 -2.44 -1.48
C MET A 34 -12.81 -3.43 -0.79
N ARG A 35 -14.00 -2.97 -0.38
CA ARG A 35 -15.00 -3.85 0.25
C ARG A 35 -15.43 -4.98 -0.69
N THR A 36 -15.61 -4.68 -1.97
CA THR A 36 -16.02 -5.65 -2.99
C THR A 36 -14.85 -6.47 -3.56
N LEU A 37 -13.61 -6.10 -3.26
CA LEU A 37 -12.43 -6.84 -3.70
C LEU A 37 -12.51 -8.28 -3.18
N LYS A 38 -12.26 -9.26 -4.05
CA LYS A 38 -12.19 -10.66 -3.61
C LYS A 38 -10.92 -10.87 -2.78
N SER A 39 -10.98 -11.83 -1.87
CA SER A 39 -9.81 -12.20 -1.09
C SER A 39 -8.85 -12.98 -1.99
N THR A 40 -7.58 -12.58 -1.99
CA THR A 40 -6.48 -13.28 -2.65
C THR A 40 -5.61 -13.91 -1.56
N ASP A 41 -5.21 -15.16 -1.70
CA ASP A 41 -4.26 -15.78 -0.77
C ASP A 41 -2.87 -15.15 -0.96
N LEU A 42 -2.40 -14.47 0.09
CA LEU A 42 -1.08 -13.82 0.12
C LEU A 42 -0.15 -14.47 1.13
N THR A 43 -0.50 -15.65 1.67
CA THR A 43 0.26 -16.29 2.75
C THR A 43 1.65 -16.73 2.33
N ASP A 44 1.90 -16.93 1.03
CA ASP A 44 3.22 -17.27 0.50
C ASP A 44 4.15 -16.04 0.40
N LEU A 45 3.57 -14.85 0.27
CA LEU A 45 4.27 -13.59 0.06
C LEU A 45 5.10 -13.19 1.28
N SER A 46 6.36 -12.84 1.04
CA SER A 46 7.30 -12.40 2.06
C SER A 46 8.36 -11.49 1.43
N ILE A 47 8.98 -10.61 2.21
CA ILE A 47 10.15 -9.85 1.77
C ILE A 47 11.34 -10.36 2.57
N MET A 48 12.38 -10.85 1.89
CA MET A 48 13.57 -11.42 2.55
C MET A 48 13.22 -12.56 3.53
N ASN A 49 12.20 -13.38 3.19
CA ASN A 49 11.63 -14.42 4.05
C ASN A 49 11.01 -13.91 5.38
N ILE A 50 10.66 -12.62 5.43
CA ILE A 50 9.96 -11.99 6.54
C ILE A 50 8.52 -11.71 6.13
N ARG A 51 7.59 -11.91 7.05
CA ARG A 51 6.15 -11.70 6.87
C ARG A 51 5.58 -10.79 7.95
N PRO A 52 4.56 -9.97 7.63
CA PRO A 52 3.81 -9.27 8.65
C PRO A 52 3.13 -10.24 9.62
N GLY A 53 2.99 -9.81 10.87
CA GLY A 53 2.45 -10.59 11.97
C GLY A 53 3.49 -11.42 12.73
N GLN A 54 4.72 -11.51 12.24
CA GLN A 54 5.84 -12.06 13.01
C GLN A 54 6.29 -11.05 14.08
N THR A 55 6.83 -11.54 15.18
CA THR A 55 7.44 -10.69 16.21
C THR A 55 8.90 -10.41 15.87
N GLU A 56 9.44 -9.28 16.32
CA GLU A 56 10.85 -8.92 16.14
C GLU A 56 11.81 -10.07 16.53
N ASN A 57 11.57 -10.72 17.67
CA ASN A 57 12.41 -11.80 18.18
C ASN A 57 12.37 -13.10 17.34
N SER A 58 11.41 -13.22 16.43
CA SER A 58 11.27 -14.41 15.57
C SER A 58 12.05 -14.31 14.26
N VAL A 59 12.68 -13.15 14.01
CA VAL A 59 13.42 -12.86 12.78
C VAL A 59 14.86 -12.50 13.14
N ASP A 60 15.81 -13.20 12.52
CA ASP A 60 17.22 -12.85 12.65
C ASP A 60 17.56 -11.66 11.73
N PHE A 61 17.53 -10.46 12.30
CA PHE A 61 17.88 -9.23 11.59
C PHE A 61 19.40 -9.00 11.46
N SER A 62 20.23 -9.75 12.19
CA SER A 62 21.68 -9.54 12.21
C SER A 62 22.35 -9.84 10.86
N ARG A 63 21.68 -10.64 10.02
CA ARG A 63 22.12 -10.97 8.66
C ARG A 63 21.94 -9.83 7.65
N PHE A 64 21.18 -8.78 8.00
CA PHE A 64 20.92 -7.67 7.10
C PHE A 64 21.77 -6.47 7.48
N LYS A 65 22.23 -5.76 6.46
CA LYS A 65 22.99 -4.53 6.64
C LYS A 65 22.05 -3.35 6.87
N PRO A 66 22.29 -2.51 7.89
CA PRO A 66 21.57 -1.26 8.06
C PRO A 66 21.65 -0.38 6.81
N SER A 67 20.59 0.39 6.55
CA SER A 67 20.58 1.31 5.42
C SER A 67 21.62 2.43 5.63
N PRO A 68 22.43 2.79 4.61
CA PRO A 68 23.28 3.98 4.66
C PRO A 68 22.49 5.27 4.42
N ASP A 69 21.31 5.18 3.81
CA ASP A 69 20.53 6.33 3.33
C ASP A 69 19.46 6.78 4.33
N PHE A 70 19.08 5.90 5.27
CA PHE A 70 17.99 6.12 6.21
C PHE A 70 18.38 5.68 7.63
N GLU A 71 18.06 6.52 8.60
CA GLU A 71 18.19 6.20 10.02
C GLU A 71 16.89 5.57 10.56
N ASP A 72 17.03 4.65 11.51
CA ASP A 72 15.91 4.08 12.25
C ASP A 72 15.11 5.17 12.98
N GLN A 73 13.79 5.06 12.96
CA GLN A 73 12.90 6.04 13.58
C GLN A 73 11.91 5.38 14.53
N THR A 74 11.46 6.12 15.54
CA THR A 74 10.35 5.71 16.40
C THR A 74 9.39 6.88 16.59
N GLN A 75 8.12 6.66 16.25
CA GLN A 75 7.08 7.67 16.37
C GLN A 75 5.81 7.05 16.93
N HIS A 76 5.28 7.60 18.02
CA HIS A 76 4.03 7.13 18.64
C HIS A 76 3.98 5.61 18.93
N GLY A 77 5.11 5.03 19.33
CA GLY A 77 5.22 3.59 19.60
C GLY A 77 5.29 2.72 18.34
N ILE A 78 5.38 3.32 17.15
CA ILE A 78 5.69 2.63 15.89
C ILE A 78 7.18 2.78 15.62
N GLN A 79 7.87 1.66 15.44
CA GLN A 79 9.30 1.62 15.16
C GLN A 79 9.53 1.29 13.68
N TYR A 80 10.37 2.09 13.03
CA TYR A 80 10.82 1.90 11.65
C TYR A 80 12.28 1.50 11.69
N LYS A 81 12.60 0.33 11.15
CA LYS A 81 13.99 -0.08 10.92
C LYS A 81 14.29 -0.15 9.43
N TYR A 82 15.45 0.39 9.05
CA TYR A 82 15.87 0.49 7.66
C TYR A 82 17.11 -0.37 7.40
N PHE A 83 17.00 -1.22 6.38
CA PHE A 83 18.09 -2.02 5.84
C PHE A 83 18.41 -1.57 4.41
N GLU A 84 19.53 -2.02 3.85
CA GLU A 84 19.93 -1.67 2.47
C GLU A 84 18.81 -1.94 1.43
N ASP A 85 18.09 -3.06 1.56
CA ASP A 85 17.17 -3.54 0.53
C ASP A 85 15.68 -3.42 0.89
N PHE A 86 15.37 -3.17 2.17
CA PHE A 86 13.99 -3.11 2.66
C PHE A 86 13.89 -2.34 3.98
N MET A 87 12.69 -1.89 4.31
CA MET A 87 12.33 -1.40 5.63
C MET A 87 11.32 -2.34 6.28
N VAL A 88 11.33 -2.37 7.61
CA VAL A 88 10.36 -3.08 8.44
C VAL A 88 9.79 -2.11 9.46
N VAL A 89 8.49 -2.23 9.71
CA VAL A 89 7.78 -1.43 10.70
C VAL A 89 7.19 -2.35 11.76
N PHE A 90 7.44 -2.01 13.01
CA PHE A 90 6.90 -2.68 14.18
C PHE A 90 5.87 -1.80 14.87
N ASP A 91 4.82 -2.42 15.38
CA ASP A 91 3.92 -1.76 16.32
C ASP A 91 4.51 -1.74 17.74
N SER A 92 3.78 -1.14 18.68
CA SER A 92 4.19 -1.02 20.07
C SER A 92 4.37 -2.36 20.81
N SER A 93 3.89 -3.47 20.24
CA SER A 93 4.08 -4.83 20.78
C SER A 93 5.32 -5.52 20.25
N GLY A 94 6.05 -4.90 19.31
CA GLY A 94 7.15 -5.52 18.58
C GLY A 94 6.69 -6.45 17.47
N THR A 95 5.43 -6.34 17.03
CA THR A 95 4.90 -7.12 15.90
C THR A 95 5.17 -6.39 14.59
N ILE A 96 5.67 -7.10 13.59
CA ILE A 96 5.87 -6.57 12.24
C ILE A 96 4.51 -6.28 11.61
N VAL A 97 4.23 -5.01 11.34
CA VAL A 97 2.97 -4.57 10.73
C VAL A 97 3.15 -4.18 9.27
N LYS A 98 4.37 -3.84 8.85
CA LYS A 98 4.68 -3.48 7.46
C LYS A 98 6.09 -3.90 7.08
N LEU A 99 6.24 -4.33 5.83
CA LEU A 99 7.50 -4.51 5.12
C LEU A 99 7.41 -3.75 3.80
N GLN A 100 8.50 -3.14 3.38
CA GLN A 100 8.56 -2.47 2.08
C GLN A 100 9.96 -2.61 1.49
N THR A 101 10.04 -2.97 0.21
CA THR A 101 11.32 -3.04 -0.50
C THR A 101 11.83 -1.63 -0.83
N LEU A 102 13.13 -1.42 -0.72
CA LEU A 102 13.81 -0.16 -1.03
C LEU A 102 14.73 -0.27 -2.25
N SER A 103 15.02 -1.48 -2.72
CA SER A 103 15.92 -1.73 -3.83
C SER A 103 15.41 -2.83 -4.77
N ASP A 104 15.97 -2.88 -5.98
CA ASP A 104 15.77 -3.97 -6.94
C ASP A 104 16.15 -5.35 -6.36
N LYS A 105 17.07 -5.43 -5.39
CA LYS A 105 17.40 -6.70 -4.70
C LYS A 105 16.31 -7.11 -3.72
N GLY A 106 15.69 -6.13 -3.04
CA GLY A 106 14.48 -6.33 -2.26
C GLY A 106 13.38 -7.03 -3.07
N LEU A 107 13.19 -6.58 -4.31
CA LEU A 107 12.24 -7.15 -5.28
C LEU A 107 12.59 -8.56 -5.80
N ARG A 108 13.78 -9.07 -5.52
CA ARG A 108 14.18 -10.43 -5.93
C ARG A 108 13.99 -11.46 -4.82
N SER A 109 13.53 -11.03 -3.66
CA SER A 109 13.56 -11.80 -2.42
C SER A 109 12.14 -12.16 -1.94
N PHE A 110 11.31 -12.67 -2.85
CA PHE A 110 9.92 -13.03 -2.60
C PHE A 110 9.73 -14.54 -2.43
N GLY A 111 9.80 -15.04 -1.20
CA GLY A 111 9.59 -16.46 -0.91
C GLY A 111 10.44 -17.38 -1.81
N ASP A 112 9.75 -18.20 -2.62
CA ASP A 112 10.35 -19.20 -3.53
C ASP A 112 10.68 -18.66 -4.94
N GLY A 113 10.55 -17.36 -5.20
CA GLY A 113 10.74 -16.81 -6.54
C GLY A 113 11.19 -15.35 -6.59
N THR A 114 11.41 -14.88 -7.82
CA THR A 114 11.69 -13.48 -8.15
C THR A 114 10.45 -12.88 -8.81
N ILE A 115 10.09 -11.64 -8.45
CA ILE A 115 8.96 -10.92 -9.04
C ILE A 115 9.45 -9.56 -9.52
N THR A 116 9.69 -9.44 -10.81
CA THR A 116 10.30 -8.23 -11.40
C THR A 116 9.31 -7.29 -12.07
N ASP A 117 8.13 -7.79 -12.42
CA ASP A 117 7.18 -7.09 -13.26
C ASP A 117 5.74 -7.45 -12.90
N MET A 118 4.81 -6.65 -13.40
CA MET A 118 3.39 -6.81 -13.12
C MET A 118 2.76 -8.03 -13.78
N ALA A 119 3.35 -8.57 -14.86
CA ALA A 119 2.87 -9.78 -15.50
C ALA A 119 3.06 -11.00 -14.60
N GLN A 120 4.20 -11.09 -13.91
CA GLN A 120 4.48 -12.13 -12.92
C GLN A 120 3.55 -12.02 -11.70
N VAL A 121 3.24 -10.80 -11.26
CA VAL A 121 2.27 -10.54 -10.17
C VAL A 121 0.89 -11.08 -10.57
N GLU A 122 0.38 -10.71 -11.75
CA GLU A 122 -0.92 -11.19 -12.23
C GLU A 122 -0.95 -12.71 -12.42
N LYS A 123 0.13 -13.28 -12.94
CA LYS A 123 0.23 -14.73 -13.13
C LYS A 123 0.13 -15.49 -11.81
N ARG A 124 0.69 -14.94 -10.73
CA ARG A 124 0.73 -15.60 -9.42
C ARG A 124 -0.54 -15.39 -8.60
N TRP A 125 -1.06 -14.17 -8.56
CA TRP A 125 -2.16 -13.78 -7.67
C TRP A 125 -3.45 -13.37 -8.38
N GLY A 126 -3.47 -13.48 -9.71
CA GLY A 126 -4.64 -13.22 -10.53
C GLY A 126 -4.94 -11.73 -10.73
N THR A 127 -6.15 -11.48 -11.21
CA THR A 127 -6.62 -10.14 -11.61
C THR A 127 -7.58 -9.49 -10.61
N ASP A 128 -7.81 -10.14 -9.47
CA ASP A 128 -8.62 -9.61 -8.37
C ASP A 128 -7.82 -8.58 -7.55
N PHE A 129 -7.54 -7.43 -8.15
CA PHE A 129 -6.85 -6.30 -7.52
C PHE A 129 -7.57 -4.97 -7.73
N VAL A 130 -7.25 -3.98 -6.90
CA VAL A 130 -7.64 -2.58 -7.13
C VAL A 130 -6.42 -1.78 -7.58
N VAL A 131 -6.59 -0.96 -8.63
CA VAL A 131 -5.57 -0.02 -9.10
C VAL A 131 -5.75 1.33 -8.41
N ARG A 132 -4.67 1.89 -7.84
CA ARG A 132 -4.67 3.22 -7.22
C ARG A 132 -3.44 4.03 -7.60
N SER A 133 -3.55 5.36 -7.63
CA SER A 133 -2.36 6.21 -7.70
C SER A 133 -1.61 6.12 -6.37
N TYR A 134 -0.32 5.78 -6.44
CA TYR A 134 0.58 5.74 -5.29
C TYR A 134 1.24 7.11 -5.07
N ASN A 135 1.91 7.62 -6.10
CA ASN A 135 2.48 8.95 -6.11
C ASN A 135 2.23 9.58 -7.47
N ARG A 136 1.26 10.51 -7.53
CA ARG A 136 0.83 11.14 -8.78
C ARG A 136 1.92 12.01 -9.42
N GLU A 137 2.74 12.67 -8.61
CA GLU A 137 3.82 13.55 -9.07
C GLU A 137 4.94 12.74 -9.74
N GLN A 138 5.19 11.54 -9.24
CA GLN A 138 6.15 10.59 -9.81
C GLN A 138 5.52 9.65 -10.84
N GLY A 139 4.23 9.79 -11.15
CA GLY A 139 3.52 8.91 -12.08
C GLY A 139 3.40 7.46 -11.61
N LEU A 140 3.50 7.20 -10.30
CA LEU A 140 3.46 5.86 -9.73
C LEU A 140 2.04 5.40 -9.42
N THR A 141 1.78 4.13 -9.72
CA THR A 141 0.50 3.44 -9.54
C THR A 141 0.74 2.16 -8.74
N ALA A 142 -0.22 1.77 -7.92
CA ALA A 142 -0.21 0.54 -7.14
C ALA A 142 -1.35 -0.39 -7.58
N ARG A 143 -1.05 -1.68 -7.69
CA ARG A 143 -2.06 -2.74 -7.63
C ARG A 143 -2.13 -3.31 -6.24
N ILE A 144 -3.33 -3.30 -5.68
CA ILE A 144 -3.58 -3.66 -4.29
C ILE A 144 -4.36 -4.97 -4.26
N TYR A 145 -3.79 -5.96 -3.60
CA TYR A 145 -4.41 -7.25 -3.27
C TYR A 145 -4.69 -7.29 -1.77
N GLU A 146 -5.81 -7.92 -1.39
CA GLU A 146 -6.16 -8.16 0.01
C GLU A 146 -6.39 -9.64 0.27
N ASP A 147 -5.71 -10.18 1.26
CA ASP A 147 -6.05 -11.42 1.92
C ASP A 147 -6.88 -11.11 3.16
N LYS A 148 -8.20 -11.25 3.03
CA LYS A 148 -9.15 -10.96 4.11
C LYS A 148 -9.15 -12.03 5.19
N GLN A 149 -8.70 -13.24 4.87
CA GLN A 149 -8.64 -14.35 5.83
C GLN A 149 -7.45 -14.20 6.77
N ASN A 150 -6.28 -13.86 6.21
CA ASN A 150 -5.03 -13.71 6.97
C ASN A 150 -4.74 -12.26 7.37
N ARG A 151 -5.62 -11.33 6.94
CA ARG A 151 -5.51 -9.88 7.17
C ARG A 151 -4.19 -9.29 6.62
N LEU A 152 -3.84 -9.71 5.41
CA LEU A 152 -2.64 -9.23 4.69
C LEU A 152 -3.06 -8.36 3.52
N LYS A 153 -2.28 -7.31 3.27
CA LYS A 153 -2.46 -6.43 2.11
C LYS A 153 -1.12 -6.29 1.39
N ALA A 154 -1.13 -6.46 0.08
CA ALA A 154 0.04 -6.28 -0.76
C ALA A 154 -0.21 -5.15 -1.78
N GLU A 155 0.72 -4.19 -1.86
CA GLU A 155 0.70 -3.12 -2.85
C GLU A 155 1.94 -3.23 -3.74
N PHE A 156 1.71 -3.60 -5.00
CA PHE A 156 2.75 -3.69 -6.03
C PHE A 156 2.79 -2.38 -6.80
N VAL A 157 3.88 -1.61 -6.64
CA VAL A 157 3.97 -0.25 -7.19
C VAL A 157 4.84 -0.21 -8.44
N TYR A 158 4.30 0.39 -9.49
CA TYR A 158 4.88 0.43 -10.83
C TYR A 158 4.59 1.78 -11.52
N PRO A 159 5.34 2.13 -12.58
CA PRO A 159 5.07 3.33 -13.37
C PRO A 159 3.71 3.23 -14.10
N GLY A 160 2.85 4.24 -13.95
CA GLY A 160 1.48 4.24 -14.47
C GLY A 160 1.34 4.60 -15.96
N ASN A 161 2.44 4.81 -16.67
CA ASN A 161 2.53 5.33 -18.03
C ASN A 161 2.18 4.32 -19.15
N GLY A 162 1.35 3.31 -18.85
CA GLY A 162 0.64 2.53 -19.86
C GLY A 162 1.37 1.31 -20.43
N GLU A 163 2.57 0.99 -19.96
CA GLU A 163 3.19 -0.31 -20.26
C GLU A 163 2.48 -1.39 -19.43
N LEU A 164 1.82 -2.33 -20.13
CA LEU A 164 1.03 -3.42 -19.54
C LEU A 164 1.87 -4.35 -18.62
N ASP A 165 3.20 -4.25 -18.69
CA ASP A 165 4.17 -5.07 -17.95
C ASP A 165 5.17 -4.20 -17.18
N GLY A 166 4.73 -3.04 -16.68
CA GLY A 166 5.60 -2.07 -16.00
C GLY A 166 6.50 -2.73 -14.95
N LYS A 167 7.81 -2.41 -15.01
CA LYS A 167 8.78 -2.89 -14.03
C LYS A 167 8.32 -2.51 -12.62
N LEU A 168 8.34 -3.47 -11.70
CA LEU A 168 8.02 -3.23 -10.31
C LEU A 168 9.08 -2.28 -9.70
N VAL A 169 8.63 -1.25 -8.98
CA VAL A 169 9.49 -0.25 -8.31
C VAL A 169 9.66 -0.62 -6.84
N PHE A 170 8.57 -0.95 -6.16
CA PHE A 170 8.60 -1.51 -4.81
C PHE A 170 7.35 -2.34 -4.52
N LEU A 171 7.51 -3.29 -3.59
CA LEU A 171 6.42 -3.98 -2.91
C LEU A 171 6.25 -3.38 -1.52
N ILE A 172 4.99 -3.21 -1.12
CA ILE A 172 4.59 -2.98 0.27
C ILE A 172 3.73 -4.15 0.72
N LEU A 173 4.05 -4.74 1.86
CA LEU A 173 3.32 -5.85 2.46
C LEU A 173 2.93 -5.47 3.90
N GLU A 174 1.64 -5.46 4.21
CA GLU A 174 1.09 -4.95 5.47
C GLU A 174 0.14 -5.96 6.13
N LYS A 175 0.10 -5.94 7.46
CA LYS A 175 -0.96 -6.57 8.25
C LYS A 175 -1.95 -5.50 8.70
N TYR A 176 -3.25 -5.72 8.47
CA TYR A 176 -4.31 -4.78 8.85
C TYR A 176 -5.35 -5.40 9.75
#